data_AF-A0A925BAN6-F1
#
_entry.id   AF-A0A925BAN6-F1
#
_cell.length_a   1.000
_cell.length_b   1.000
_cell.length_c   1.000
_cell.angle_alpha   90.00
_cell.angle_beta   90.00
_cell.angle_gamma   90.00
#
_symmetry.space_group_name_H-M   'P 1'
#
loop_
_entity.id
_entity.type
_entity.pdbx_description
1 polymer ?
#
loop_
_entity_poly.entity_id
_entity_poly.type
_entity_poly.pdbx_seq_one_letter_code
_entity_poly.pdbx_strand_id
1 'polypeptide(L)'
;MQLNLPHLVPLMNARTVLIVGMGGGFDIFCGLPIRHALRETGKTVHLANLSFTDLKFIKEAVTLAPGVVGVHADCRSVLQYVPELHLARYLRDSENDAAPIWCFGGDSELAARPLLRAYEAVIDHLKPDVLLLIDGGVDSLMRGDEAELGTIFEDAVSLAAVSQLPAAIPRYLACLGMGAENDITYAHVLENIAALAGSGGFLGTCSLTR
;
A
#
# COMPACT_ATOMS: atom_id res chain seq x y z
N MET A 1 5.48 14.48 -15.03
CA MET A 1 4.08 14.96 -15.13
C MET A 1 3.60 15.19 -13.71
N GLN A 2 3.10 16.37 -13.39
CA GLN A 2 2.64 16.65 -12.02
C GLN A 2 1.26 16.01 -11.81
N LEU A 3 1.14 15.10 -10.84
CA LEU A 3 -0.15 14.49 -10.48
C LEU A 3 -1.03 15.53 -9.78
N ASN A 4 -2.30 15.62 -10.18
CA ASN A 4 -3.32 16.45 -9.53
C ASN A 4 -3.97 15.71 -8.36
N LEU A 5 -3.16 15.33 -7.36
CA LEU A 5 -3.67 14.67 -6.17
C LEU A 5 -4.73 15.54 -5.45
N PRO A 6 -5.78 14.93 -4.89
CA PRO A 6 -6.74 15.66 -4.06
C PRO A 6 -6.06 16.46 -2.95
N HIS A 7 -6.64 17.61 -2.57
CA HIS A 7 -6.07 18.46 -1.54
C HIS A 7 -6.31 17.91 -0.13
N LEU A 8 -5.50 16.92 0.25
CA LEU A 8 -5.54 16.26 1.54
C LEU A 8 -4.60 16.99 2.51
N VAL A 9 -5.13 17.89 3.35
CA VAL A 9 -4.32 18.76 4.24
C VAL A 9 -3.27 17.97 5.05
N PRO A 10 -3.59 16.83 5.69
CA PRO A 10 -2.58 16.03 6.38
C PRO A 10 -1.45 15.54 5.47
N LEU A 11 -1.76 15.05 4.27
CA LEU A 11 -0.75 14.61 3.29
C LEU A 11 0.10 15.78 2.77
N MET A 12 -0.50 16.95 2.59
CA MET A 12 0.23 18.15 2.15
C MET A 12 1.21 18.63 3.21
N ASN A 13 0.84 18.55 4.50
CA ASN A 13 1.66 18.96 5.63
C ASN A 13 2.67 17.90 6.07
N ALA A 14 2.50 16.64 5.66
CA ALA A 14 3.40 15.54 5.98
C ALA A 14 4.82 15.80 5.47
N ARG A 15 5.81 15.46 6.28
CA ARG A 15 7.23 15.39 5.87
C ARG A 15 7.60 13.96 5.50
N THR A 16 7.07 12.99 6.24
CA THR A 16 7.30 11.56 6.04
C THR A 16 5.99 10.86 5.70
N VAL A 17 5.95 10.15 4.59
CA VAL A 17 4.78 9.38 4.14
C VAL A 17 5.15 7.91 4.04
N LEU A 18 4.29 7.04 4.55
CA LEU A 18 4.40 5.59 4.35
C LEU A 18 3.36 5.17 3.30
N ILE A 19 3.83 4.70 2.15
CA ILE A 19 2.99 4.11 1.09
C ILE A 19 3.02 2.60 1.23
N VAL A 20 1.85 1.96 1.21
CA VAL A 20 1.71 0.52 1.43
C VAL A 20 0.83 -0.11 0.37
N GLY A 21 1.35 -1.08 -0.38
CA GLY A 21 0.50 -1.95 -1.22
C GLY A 21 -0.31 -2.89 -0.34
N MET A 22 -1.64 -2.83 -0.40
CA MET A 22 -2.51 -3.38 0.63
C MET A 22 -3.20 -4.69 0.27
N GLY A 23 -3.58 -4.90 -0.99
CA GLY A 23 -4.01 -6.19 -1.53
C GLY A 23 -2.83 -7.12 -1.78
N GLY A 24 -1.62 -6.57 -1.77
CA GLY A 24 -0.36 -7.27 -1.81
C GLY A 24 0.16 -7.50 -3.22
N GLY A 25 1.15 -8.36 -3.35
CA GLY A 25 1.78 -8.65 -4.64
C GLY A 25 2.36 -7.38 -5.30
N PHE A 26 1.70 -6.88 -6.34
CA PHE A 26 2.19 -5.75 -7.16
C PHE A 26 1.55 -4.40 -6.85
N ASP A 27 0.63 -4.29 -5.88
CA ASP A 27 -0.02 -3.01 -5.53
C ASP A 27 0.98 -1.89 -5.23
N ILE A 28 2.09 -2.21 -4.57
CA ILE A 28 3.13 -1.24 -4.27
C ILE A 28 3.71 -0.55 -5.52
N PHE A 29 3.68 -1.22 -6.69
CA PHE A 29 4.12 -0.63 -7.96
C PHE A 29 3.13 0.44 -8.45
N CYS A 30 1.83 0.22 -8.24
CA CYS A 30 0.80 1.21 -8.55
C CYS A 30 1.03 2.48 -7.74
N GLY A 31 1.59 2.39 -6.53
CA GLY A 31 1.93 3.54 -5.68
C GLY A 31 3.08 4.41 -6.19
N LEU A 32 3.87 3.94 -7.17
CA LEU A 32 5.09 4.63 -7.60
C LEU A 32 4.85 6.03 -8.19
N PRO A 33 3.86 6.29 -9.07
CA PRO A 33 3.59 7.64 -9.53
C PRO A 33 3.31 8.62 -8.39
N ILE A 34 2.57 8.19 -7.37
CA ILE A 34 2.30 9.00 -6.16
C ILE A 34 3.59 9.22 -5.37
N ARG A 35 4.41 8.18 -5.16
CA ARG A 35 5.73 8.31 -4.52
C ARG A 35 6.58 9.38 -5.20
N HIS A 36 6.69 9.34 -6.53
CA HIS A 36 7.49 10.30 -7.29
C HIS A 36 6.96 11.73 -7.11
N ALA A 37 5.65 11.94 -7.26
CA ALA A 37 5.02 13.24 -7.07
C ALA A 37 5.24 13.80 -5.65
N LEU A 38 5.17 12.94 -4.62
CA LEU A 38 5.44 13.36 -3.24
C LEU A 38 6.93 13.68 -3.01
N ARG A 39 7.86 12.90 -3.56
CA ARG A 39 9.31 13.17 -3.46
C ARG A 39 9.71 14.47 -4.16
N GLU A 40 9.08 14.82 -5.29
CA GLU A 40 9.27 16.10 -5.98
C GLU A 40 8.92 17.30 -5.08
N THR A 41 8.05 17.11 -4.08
CA THR A 41 7.72 18.14 -3.06
C THR A 41 8.65 18.15 -1.86
N GLY A 42 9.75 17.38 -1.89
CA GLY A 42 10.76 17.31 -0.83
C GLY A 42 10.38 16.41 0.35
N LYS A 43 9.34 15.57 0.21
CA LYS A 43 8.92 14.61 1.25
C LYS A 43 9.78 13.36 1.25
N THR A 44 9.98 12.79 2.43
CA THR A 44 10.51 11.43 2.58
C THR A 44 9.37 10.44 2.39
N VAL A 45 9.55 9.47 1.49
CA VAL A 45 8.53 8.45 1.21
C VAL A 45 9.12 7.08 1.46
N HIS A 46 8.54 6.37 2.42
CA HIS A 46 8.85 4.96 2.70
C HIS A 46 7.84 4.05 1.99
N LEU A 47 8.29 2.85 1.65
CA LEU A 47 7.48 1.84 0.99
C LEU A 47 7.32 0.62 1.91
N ALA A 48 6.10 0.10 1.97
CA ALA A 48 5.81 -1.21 2.51
C ALA A 48 4.86 -2.00 1.59
N ASN A 49 4.74 -3.30 1.79
CA ASN A 49 3.85 -4.15 0.99
C ASN A 49 3.35 -5.33 1.82
N LEU A 50 2.09 -5.70 1.63
CA LEU A 50 1.62 -7.04 1.98
C LEU A 50 2.27 -8.04 0.99
N SER A 51 3.25 -8.80 1.47
CA SER A 51 4.06 -9.65 0.62
C SER A 51 3.43 -11.04 0.46
N PHE A 52 3.27 -11.47 -0.79
CA PHE A 52 2.94 -12.87 -1.12
C PHE A 52 4.19 -13.76 -1.20
N THR A 53 5.37 -13.16 -1.09
CA THR A 53 6.63 -13.89 -0.96
C THR A 53 6.76 -14.44 0.46
N ASP A 54 7.08 -15.72 0.58
CA ASP A 54 7.50 -16.29 1.87
C ASP A 54 8.88 -15.72 2.26
N LEU A 55 8.84 -14.81 3.23
CA LEU A 55 9.97 -13.98 3.66
C LEU A 55 11.16 -14.80 4.17
N LYS A 56 10.97 -16.07 4.59
CA LYS A 56 12.07 -16.93 5.08
C LYS A 56 13.10 -17.28 3.99
N PHE A 57 12.70 -17.16 2.73
CA PHE A 57 13.57 -17.42 1.59
C PHE A 57 14.35 -16.19 1.13
N ILE A 58 14.04 -14.99 1.67
CA ILE A 58 14.82 -13.78 1.43
C ILE A 58 15.98 -13.75 2.42
N LYS A 59 17.20 -13.77 1.88
CA LYS A 59 18.46 -13.73 2.61
C LYS A 59 18.96 -12.29 2.69
N GLU A 60 19.69 -12.02 3.77
CA GLU A 60 20.25 -10.70 4.10
C GLU A 60 19.22 -9.59 4.38
N ALA A 61 17.92 -9.89 4.35
CA ALA A 61 16.88 -8.92 4.71
C ALA A 61 16.98 -8.52 6.19
N VAL A 62 16.58 -7.28 6.50
CA VAL A 62 16.61 -6.74 7.86
C VAL A 62 15.33 -7.11 8.58
N THR A 63 15.40 -7.95 9.60
CA THR A 63 14.22 -8.24 10.45
C THR A 63 13.92 -7.07 11.37
N LEU A 64 12.70 -6.51 11.29
CA LEU A 64 12.25 -5.46 12.20
C LEU A 64 11.42 -6.02 13.35
N ALA A 65 10.52 -6.96 13.06
CA ALA A 65 9.62 -7.61 14.00
C ALA A 65 9.21 -8.99 13.46
N PRO A 66 8.55 -9.86 14.25
CA PRO A 66 7.91 -11.05 13.71
C PRO A 66 6.98 -10.68 12.54
N GLY A 67 7.13 -11.35 11.40
CA GLY A 67 6.34 -11.09 10.19
C GLY A 67 6.71 -9.81 9.42
N VAL A 68 7.78 -9.10 9.82
CA VAL A 68 8.20 -7.84 9.18
C VAL A 68 9.68 -7.83 8.85
N VAL A 69 9.99 -7.74 7.56
CA VAL A 69 11.37 -7.64 7.06
C VAL A 69 11.55 -6.49 6.09
N GLY A 70 12.69 -5.80 6.16
CA GLY A 70 13.11 -4.80 5.20
C GLY A 70 13.92 -5.46 4.08
N VAL A 71 13.37 -5.49 2.88
CA VAL A 71 14.02 -6.00 1.67
C VAL A 71 14.76 -4.86 0.99
N HIS A 72 16.08 -5.00 0.85
CA HIS A 72 16.92 -4.06 0.12
C HIS A 72 17.55 -4.74 -1.10
N ALA A 73 18.16 -3.93 -1.96
CA ALA A 73 18.57 -4.35 -3.29
C ALA A 73 19.67 -5.44 -3.33
N ASP A 74 20.41 -5.59 -2.23
CA ASP A 74 21.47 -6.60 -2.07
C ASP A 74 20.97 -7.92 -1.47
N CYS A 75 19.70 -7.99 -1.04
CA CYS A 75 19.11 -9.24 -0.60
C CYS A 75 19.14 -10.28 -1.73
N ARG A 76 19.16 -11.56 -1.34
CA ARG A 76 19.14 -12.69 -2.26
C ARG A 76 17.93 -13.56 -1.98
N SER A 77 17.34 -14.13 -3.02
CA SER A 77 16.25 -15.09 -2.88
C SER A 77 16.42 -16.19 -3.92
N VAL A 78 16.00 -17.40 -3.55
CA VAL A 78 15.89 -18.53 -4.47
C VAL A 78 14.55 -18.53 -5.22
N LEU A 79 13.61 -17.69 -4.77
CA LEU A 79 12.29 -17.55 -5.38
C LEU A 79 12.35 -16.62 -6.59
N GLN A 80 11.53 -16.91 -7.59
CA GLN A 80 11.35 -16.03 -8.77
C GLN A 80 10.37 -14.89 -8.49
N TYR A 81 9.37 -15.14 -7.66
CA TYR A 81 8.39 -14.14 -7.26
C TYR A 81 8.86 -13.42 -6.00
N VAL A 82 9.52 -12.26 -6.17
CA VAL A 82 9.86 -11.34 -5.08
C VAL A 82 9.73 -9.89 -5.57
N PRO A 83 8.50 -9.40 -5.82
CA PRO A 83 8.26 -8.07 -6.40
C PRO A 83 9.01 -6.96 -5.66
N GLU A 84 9.08 -7.03 -4.34
CA GLU A 84 9.74 -6.05 -3.48
C GLU A 84 11.26 -6.03 -3.70
N LEU A 85 11.89 -7.18 -3.92
CA LEU A 85 13.32 -7.24 -4.24
C LEU A 85 13.61 -6.63 -5.61
N HIS A 86 12.76 -6.92 -6.60
CA HIS A 86 12.88 -6.31 -7.93
C HIS A 86 12.71 -4.78 -7.85
N LEU A 87 11.74 -4.32 -7.06
CA LEU A 87 11.52 -2.89 -6.85
C LEU A 87 12.69 -2.23 -6.12
N ALA A 88 13.22 -2.83 -5.05
CA ALA A 88 14.38 -2.29 -4.33
C ALA A 88 15.60 -2.12 -5.25
N ARG A 89 15.86 -3.11 -6.11
CA ARG A 89 16.94 -3.03 -7.12
C ARG A 89 16.68 -1.95 -8.14
N TYR A 90 15.47 -1.88 -8.67
CA TYR A 90 15.08 -0.82 -9.61
C TYR A 90 15.30 0.57 -8.99
N LEU A 91 14.83 0.82 -7.77
CA LEU A 91 14.95 2.11 -7.10
C LEU A 91 16.42 2.47 -6.81
N ARG A 92 17.25 1.51 -6.38
CA ARG A 92 18.69 1.73 -6.20
C ARG A 92 19.35 2.09 -7.52
N ASP A 93 19.09 1.32 -8.57
CA ASP A 93 19.84 1.43 -9.83
C ASP A 93 19.39 2.64 -10.67
N SER A 94 18.10 3.00 -10.62
CA SER A 94 17.52 4.10 -11.41
C SER A 94 17.45 5.44 -10.68
N GLU A 95 17.28 5.42 -9.34
CA GLU A 95 17.04 6.62 -8.55
C GLU A 95 18.08 6.85 -7.43
N ASN A 96 19.08 5.97 -7.31
CA ASN A 96 20.04 5.97 -6.21
C ASN A 96 19.36 5.95 -4.83
N ASP A 97 18.20 5.29 -4.75
CA ASP A 97 17.44 5.11 -3.52
C ASP A 97 17.63 3.69 -2.99
N ALA A 98 18.41 3.56 -1.92
CA ALA A 98 18.72 2.29 -1.28
C ALA A 98 17.81 1.98 -0.07
N ALA A 99 16.74 2.75 0.15
CA ALA A 99 15.81 2.49 1.24
C ALA A 99 15.18 1.09 1.12
N PRO A 100 15.01 0.36 2.25
CA PRO A 100 14.35 -0.94 2.21
C PRO A 100 12.85 -0.79 1.93
N ILE A 101 12.28 -1.82 1.29
CA ILE A 101 10.84 -2.01 1.20
C ILE A 101 10.42 -2.93 2.34
N TRP A 102 9.55 -2.44 3.20
CA TRP A 102 9.08 -3.20 4.36
C TRP A 102 7.99 -4.18 3.97
N CYS A 103 8.26 -5.47 4.12
CA CYS A 103 7.36 -6.52 3.71
C CYS A 103 6.66 -7.09 4.94
N PHE A 104 5.33 -7.13 4.90
CA PHE A 104 4.49 -7.87 5.83
C PHE A 104 4.26 -9.25 5.26
N GLY A 105 4.63 -10.31 5.96
CA GLY A 105 4.45 -11.65 5.42
C GLY A 105 4.81 -12.76 6.38
N GLY A 106 4.36 -13.95 6.04
CA GLY A 106 4.35 -15.12 6.91
C GLY A 106 2.94 -15.72 6.97
N ASP A 107 2.83 -16.93 7.53
CA ASP A 107 1.56 -17.67 7.58
C ASP A 107 0.48 -16.93 8.40
N SER A 108 0.88 -16.00 9.28
CA SER A 108 -0.02 -15.28 10.20
C SER A 108 -0.51 -13.93 9.66
N GLU A 109 0.18 -13.32 8.71
CA GLU A 109 -0.05 -11.94 8.27
C GLU A 109 -1.24 -11.80 7.30
N LEU A 110 -1.79 -12.93 6.84
CA LEU A 110 -3.12 -13.04 6.23
C LEU A 110 -4.27 -12.96 7.24
N ALA A 111 -3.98 -12.50 8.47
CA ALA A 111 -4.97 -12.21 9.49
C ALA A 111 -4.78 -10.79 10.06
N ALA A 112 -5.90 -10.11 10.35
CA ALA A 112 -5.91 -8.70 10.72
C ALA A 112 -5.11 -8.37 12.00
N ARG A 113 -5.07 -9.29 12.99
CA ARG A 113 -4.36 -9.05 14.26
C ARG A 113 -2.83 -9.08 14.10
N PRO A 114 -2.22 -10.13 13.51
CA PRO A 114 -0.80 -10.11 13.17
C PRO A 114 -0.43 -8.93 12.25
N LEU A 115 -1.24 -8.67 11.23
CA LEU A 115 -0.99 -7.55 10.32
C LEU A 115 -1.04 -6.19 11.03
N LEU A 116 -1.96 -5.98 11.97
CA LEU A 116 -1.98 -4.79 12.82
C LEU A 116 -0.64 -4.61 13.57
N ARG A 117 -0.10 -5.69 14.16
CA ARG A 117 1.21 -5.63 14.84
C ARG A 117 2.35 -5.30 13.88
N ALA A 118 2.27 -5.79 12.64
CA ALA A 118 3.24 -5.46 11.60
C ALA A 118 3.18 -3.97 11.22
N TYR A 119 1.99 -3.41 11.04
CA TYR A 119 1.81 -1.97 10.82
C TYR A 119 2.33 -1.14 12.01
N GLU A 120 1.99 -1.51 13.25
CA GLU A 120 2.48 -0.83 14.46
C GLU A 120 4.02 -0.82 14.49
N ALA A 121 4.67 -1.95 14.22
CA ALA A 121 6.13 -2.05 14.22
C ALA A 121 6.79 -1.13 13.18
N VAL A 122 6.26 -1.09 11.95
CA VAL A 122 6.79 -0.22 10.89
C VAL A 122 6.52 1.25 11.19
N ILE A 123 5.34 1.58 11.71
CA ILE A 123 4.98 2.94 12.11
C ILE A 123 5.89 3.43 13.24
N ASP A 124 6.14 2.61 14.26
CA ASP A 124 7.02 2.97 15.38
C ASP A 124 8.47 3.18 14.92
N HIS A 125 8.92 2.38 13.95
CA HIS A 125 10.26 2.47 13.38
C HIS A 125 10.44 3.71 12.48
N LEU A 126 9.51 3.95 11.57
CA LEU A 126 9.63 4.99 10.54
C LEU A 126 9.02 6.33 10.94
N LYS A 127 8.08 6.32 11.89
CA LYS A 127 7.33 7.48 12.37
C LYS A 127 6.73 8.33 11.23
N PRO A 128 5.93 7.72 10.33
CA PRO A 128 5.32 8.47 9.24
C PRO A 128 4.27 9.44 9.78
N ASP A 129 4.17 10.61 9.15
CA ASP A 129 3.11 11.58 9.46
C ASP A 129 1.77 11.13 8.86
N VAL A 130 1.81 10.39 7.74
CA VAL A 130 0.63 9.91 7.01
C VAL A 130 0.87 8.51 6.45
N LEU A 131 -0.17 7.68 6.52
CA LEU A 131 -0.26 6.37 5.87
C LEU A 131 -1.10 6.47 4.59
N LEU A 132 -0.59 5.96 3.48
CA LEU A 132 -1.32 5.84 2.22
C LEU A 132 -1.35 4.37 1.79
N LEU A 133 -2.53 3.76 1.84
CA LEU A 133 -2.78 2.43 1.31
C LEU A 133 -3.04 2.52 -0.19
N ILE A 134 -2.44 1.62 -0.92
CA ILE A 134 -2.53 1.52 -2.38
C ILE A 134 -3.20 0.20 -2.70
N ASP A 135 -4.33 0.32 -3.38
CA ASP A 135 -5.00 -0.76 -4.09
C ASP A 135 -4.72 -0.53 -5.59
N GLY A 136 -4.15 -1.55 -6.23
CA GLY A 136 -3.85 -1.53 -7.66
C GLY A 136 -5.09 -1.51 -8.54
N GLY A 137 -6.24 -1.95 -8.03
CA GLY A 137 -7.55 -1.98 -8.62
C GLY A 137 -8.54 -1.08 -7.87
N VAL A 138 -9.72 -1.63 -7.54
CA VAL A 138 -10.84 -1.01 -6.83
C VAL A 138 -11.64 -1.98 -5.94
N ASP A 139 -11.27 -3.26 -5.86
CA ASP A 139 -11.97 -4.29 -5.10
C ASP A 139 -11.92 -4.03 -3.58
N SER A 140 -10.96 -3.26 -3.09
CA SER A 140 -10.95 -2.73 -1.73
C SER A 140 -12.17 -1.87 -1.36
N LEU A 141 -12.93 -1.40 -2.35
CA LEU A 141 -14.18 -0.67 -2.15
C LEU A 141 -15.39 -1.58 -1.97
N MET A 142 -15.26 -2.89 -2.15
CA MET A 142 -16.35 -3.85 -1.96
C MET A 142 -16.64 -4.07 -0.47
N ARG A 143 -17.88 -4.40 -0.15
CA ARG A 143 -18.36 -4.63 1.22
C ARG A 143 -18.41 -6.11 1.59
N GLY A 144 -18.47 -6.99 0.59
CA GLY A 144 -18.55 -8.44 0.78
C GLY A 144 -19.95 -9.02 0.54
N ASP A 145 -20.95 -8.19 0.22
CA ASP A 145 -22.32 -8.61 -0.11
C ASP A 145 -22.68 -8.41 -1.60
N GLU A 146 -21.74 -7.92 -2.40
CA GLU A 146 -21.86 -7.82 -3.85
C GLU A 146 -21.83 -9.19 -4.55
N ALA A 147 -22.43 -9.27 -5.75
CA ALA A 147 -22.53 -10.50 -6.51
C ALA A 147 -21.17 -11.05 -6.99
N GLU A 148 -20.21 -10.16 -7.24
CA GLU A 148 -18.86 -10.45 -7.69
C GLU A 148 -17.91 -9.58 -6.86
N LEU A 149 -16.98 -10.24 -6.16
CA LEU A 149 -16.18 -9.62 -5.10
C LEU A 149 -14.71 -9.39 -5.48
N GLY A 150 -14.24 -9.86 -6.64
CA GLY A 150 -12.82 -9.77 -6.98
C GLY A 150 -11.91 -10.45 -5.93
N THR A 151 -10.78 -9.83 -5.65
CA THR A 151 -9.73 -10.32 -4.73
C THR A 151 -9.76 -9.63 -3.36
N ILE A 152 -10.95 -9.33 -2.83
CA ILE A 152 -11.14 -8.56 -1.59
C ILE A 152 -10.45 -9.06 -0.31
N PHE A 153 -9.98 -10.30 -0.25
CA PHE A 153 -9.65 -10.92 1.03
C PHE A 153 -8.47 -10.19 1.70
N GLU A 154 -7.38 -10.03 0.96
CA GLU A 154 -6.19 -9.32 1.39
C GLU A 154 -6.49 -7.84 1.69
N ASP A 155 -7.25 -7.18 0.83
CA ASP A 155 -7.67 -5.78 1.02
C ASP A 155 -8.49 -5.60 2.28
N ALA A 156 -9.47 -6.47 2.52
CA ALA A 156 -10.31 -6.44 3.72
C ALA A 156 -9.49 -6.72 4.99
N VAL A 157 -8.51 -7.63 4.93
CA VAL A 157 -7.60 -7.90 6.05
C VAL A 157 -6.73 -6.68 6.35
N SER A 158 -6.18 -6.04 5.33
CA SER A 158 -5.40 -4.80 5.44
C SER A 158 -6.23 -3.65 6.00
N LEU A 159 -7.45 -3.43 5.50
CA LEU A 159 -8.38 -2.42 6.02
C LEU A 159 -8.79 -2.72 7.46
N ALA A 160 -9.07 -3.97 7.80
CA ALA A 160 -9.41 -4.38 9.16
C ALA A 160 -8.24 -4.11 10.12
N ALA A 161 -7.01 -4.45 9.74
CA ALA A 161 -5.81 -4.15 10.53
C ALA A 161 -5.63 -2.64 10.70
N VAL A 162 -5.60 -1.91 9.59
CA VAL A 162 -5.36 -0.47 9.57
C VAL A 162 -6.47 0.30 10.31
N SER A 163 -7.72 -0.16 10.31
CA SER A 163 -8.82 0.47 11.06
C SER A 163 -8.57 0.52 12.58
N GLN A 164 -7.75 -0.38 13.11
CA GLN A 164 -7.44 -0.49 14.54
C GLN A 164 -6.25 0.38 14.97
N LEU A 165 -5.51 0.98 14.02
CA LEU A 165 -4.39 1.86 14.34
C LEU A 165 -4.87 3.14 15.05
N PRO A 166 -4.05 3.76 15.92
CA PRO A 166 -4.41 4.98 16.63
C PRO A 166 -4.85 6.11 15.69
N ALA A 167 -5.98 6.76 16.01
CA ALA A 167 -6.58 7.82 15.17
C ALA A 167 -5.65 9.02 14.91
N ALA A 168 -4.57 9.17 15.69
CA ALA A 168 -3.58 10.23 15.54
C ALA A 168 -2.78 10.14 14.22
N ILE A 169 -2.80 9.00 13.53
CA ILE A 169 -2.13 8.83 12.23
C ILE A 169 -3.19 8.92 11.12
N PRO A 170 -3.22 10.02 10.36
CA PRO A 170 -4.05 10.14 9.17
C PRO A 170 -3.74 9.02 8.19
N ARG A 171 -4.81 8.41 7.65
CA ARG A 171 -4.73 7.28 6.73
C ARG A 171 -5.67 7.49 5.55
N TYR A 172 -5.19 7.11 4.38
CA TYR A 172 -5.94 7.25 3.13
C TYR A 172 -5.84 5.95 2.34
N LEU A 173 -6.93 5.59 1.66
CA LEU A 173 -6.95 4.57 0.62
C LEU A 173 -6.93 5.24 -0.74
N ALA A 174 -6.04 4.79 -1.63
CA ALA A 174 -6.05 5.17 -3.02
C ALA A 174 -6.21 3.91 -3.88
N CYS A 175 -7.29 3.88 -4.66
CA CYS A 175 -7.57 2.87 -5.67
C CYS A 175 -7.14 3.42 -7.03
N LEU A 176 -6.17 2.78 -7.69
CA LEU A 176 -5.50 3.35 -8.86
C LEU A 176 -5.92 2.71 -10.18
N GLY A 177 -6.59 1.56 -10.15
CA GLY A 177 -6.90 0.75 -11.33
C GLY A 177 -8.38 0.67 -11.64
N MET A 178 -9.11 1.79 -11.64
CA MET A 178 -10.50 1.79 -12.09
C MET A 178 -10.59 1.25 -13.53
N GLY A 179 -11.22 0.10 -13.72
CA GLY A 179 -11.32 -0.60 -15.01
C GLY A 179 -10.34 -1.76 -15.20
N ALA A 180 -9.44 -2.04 -14.24
CA ALA A 180 -8.43 -3.09 -14.35
C ALA A 180 -8.96 -4.49 -13.98
N GLU A 181 -9.90 -4.55 -13.03
CA GLU A 181 -10.49 -5.81 -12.55
C GLU A 181 -11.59 -6.28 -13.50
N ASN A 182 -11.65 -7.59 -13.70
CA ASN A 182 -12.56 -8.24 -14.65
C ASN A 182 -13.64 -9.09 -13.96
N ASP A 183 -13.49 -9.33 -12.66
CA ASP A 183 -14.24 -10.22 -11.80
C ASP A 183 -14.98 -9.45 -10.70
N ILE A 184 -15.34 -8.20 -11.00
CA ILE A 184 -16.20 -7.33 -10.20
C ILE A 184 -17.24 -6.62 -11.07
N THR A 185 -18.36 -6.29 -10.45
CA THR A 185 -19.39 -5.47 -11.09
C THR A 185 -19.15 -3.98 -10.81
N TYR A 186 -18.72 -3.22 -11.82
CA TYR A 186 -18.48 -1.78 -11.69
C TYR A 186 -19.71 -0.95 -11.30
N ALA A 187 -20.93 -1.47 -11.53
CA ALA A 187 -22.13 -0.81 -10.99
C ALA A 187 -22.08 -0.75 -9.45
N HIS A 188 -21.70 -1.86 -8.79
CA HIS A 188 -21.56 -1.88 -7.33
C HIS A 188 -20.37 -1.03 -6.85
N VAL A 189 -19.25 -1.01 -7.59
CA VAL A 189 -18.14 -0.08 -7.31
C VAL A 189 -18.63 1.37 -7.28
N LEU A 190 -19.40 1.78 -8.30
CA LEU A 190 -19.93 3.14 -8.37
C LEU A 190 -20.95 3.43 -7.27
N GLU A 191 -21.79 2.47 -6.90
CA GLU A 191 -22.69 2.58 -5.75
C GLU A 191 -21.93 2.72 -4.42
N ASN A 192 -20.84 1.98 -4.24
CA ASN A 192 -19.99 2.07 -3.06
C ASN A 192 -19.25 3.41 -3.00
N ILE A 193 -18.72 3.89 -4.11
CA ILE A 193 -18.15 5.24 -4.23
C ILE A 193 -19.21 6.30 -3.90
N ALA A 194 -20.44 6.15 -4.40
CA ALA A 194 -21.53 7.09 -4.12
C ALA A 194 -21.89 7.10 -2.62
N ALA A 195 -21.91 5.94 -1.96
CA ALA A 195 -22.14 5.84 -0.52
C ALA A 195 -21.00 6.47 0.29
N LEU A 196 -19.74 6.24 -0.10
CA LEU A 196 -18.58 6.91 0.49
C LEU A 196 -18.63 8.43 0.29
N ALA A 197 -19.08 8.90 -0.88
CA ALA A 197 -19.29 10.33 -1.11
C ALA A 197 -20.39 10.89 -0.22
N GLY A 198 -21.50 10.17 -0.04
CA GLY A 198 -22.59 10.54 0.87
C GLY A 198 -22.17 10.64 2.34
N SER A 199 -21.15 9.88 2.77
CA SER A 199 -20.59 9.93 4.13
C SER A 199 -19.37 10.85 4.26
N GLY A 200 -18.92 11.49 3.17
CA GLY A 200 -17.70 12.31 3.14
C GLY A 200 -16.39 11.50 3.14
N GLY A 201 -16.46 10.18 2.97
CA GLY A 201 -15.30 9.29 2.84
C GLY A 201 -14.66 9.29 1.45
N PHE A 202 -15.36 9.78 0.41
CA PHE A 202 -14.77 9.99 -0.90
C PHE A 202 -14.06 11.35 -0.97
N LEU A 203 -12.72 11.31 -0.94
CA LEU A 203 -11.90 12.51 -0.77
C LEU A 203 -11.47 13.18 -2.08
N GLY A 204 -11.87 12.62 -3.22
CA GLY A 204 -11.60 13.13 -4.55
C GLY A 204 -10.96 12.11 -5.48
N THR A 205 -10.60 12.57 -6.67
CA THR A 205 -9.96 11.73 -7.71
C THR A 205 -8.80 12.46 -8.35
N CYS A 206 -7.85 11.68 -8.86
CA CYS A 206 -6.80 12.11 -9.76
C CYS A 206 -7.01 11.36 -11.07
N SER A 207 -7.00 12.06 -12.20
CA SER A 207 -7.23 11.45 -13.51
C SER A 207 -6.12 11.87 -14.45
N LEU A 208 -5.44 10.88 -15.05
CA LEU A 208 -4.42 11.14 -16.05
C LEU A 208 -5.11 11.37 -17.39
N THR A 209 -5.39 12.63 -17.70
CA THR A 209 -5.91 13.03 -19.00
C THR A 209 -4.77 13.59 -19.83
N ARG A 210 -4.29 12.82 -20.81
CA ARG A 210 -3.29 13.16 -21.85
C ARG A 210 -2.14 14.09 -21.46
#